data_AF-A0A9N8QSH8-F1
#
_entry.id   AF-A0A9N8QSH8-F1
#
_cell.length_a   1.000
_cell.length_b   1.000
_cell.length_c   1.000
_cell.angle_alpha   90.00
_cell.angle_beta   90.00
_cell.angle_gamma   90.00
#
_symmetry.space_group_name_H-M   'P 1'
#
loop_
_entity.id
_entity.type
_entity.pdbx_description
1 polymer ?
#
loop_
_entity_poly.entity_id
_entity_poly.type
_entity_poly.pdbx_seq_one_letter_code
_entity_poly.pdbx_strand_id
1 'polypeptide(L)'
;MHLSQNLFSGKRKYIFTFVMLSLIFVICAAFSTEDKYDFDFAKREVLLRRIGHELLLQSGDRTSRVLPVKKIAENEYQISFENELTFQPDSLVNLTKRVLAKDPLANDYIVNVLNCRNSSIAYGYSVSKSKKDDIVACLGRKQLKACYLINIKFQPTGLNTTKSIYFFGGLSFLALIGFVLLRPKSLKSRKDLPENQQTDLFTLGSVLFDAKNRKLIIDDKTIDLTATESRVLFIFASSPNEIIERSRLQKEIWEDDGVIVGRSLDMFISKLRKKLEIDPNIKIVVIRGKGYRLEINS
;
A
#
# COMPACT_ATOMS: atom_id res chain seq x y z
N MET A 1 24.21 19.89 -49.33
CA MET A 1 24.54 21.01 -48.43
C MET A 1 23.24 21.41 -47.72
N HIS A 2 23.24 21.31 -46.37
CA HIS A 2 22.32 21.94 -45.40
C HIS A 2 20.81 22.12 -45.74
N LEU A 3 19.92 21.44 -45.01
CA LEU A 3 19.22 22.03 -43.85
C LEU A 3 18.40 20.95 -43.13
N SER A 4 18.82 20.60 -41.91
CA SER A 4 17.96 19.94 -40.93
C SER A 4 17.16 21.02 -40.21
N GLN A 5 15.85 20.83 -40.01
CA GLN A 5 15.12 21.58 -38.99
C GLN A 5 13.87 20.82 -38.50
N ASN A 6 13.91 20.51 -37.21
CA ASN A 6 12.81 20.57 -36.24
C ASN A 6 11.52 19.76 -36.51
N LEU A 7 11.51 18.48 -36.15
CA LEU A 7 10.25 17.75 -35.86
C LEU A 7 10.26 16.89 -34.58
N PHE A 8 11.31 16.95 -33.76
CA PHE A 8 11.44 16.15 -32.53
C PHE A 8 11.26 16.93 -31.21
N SER A 9 10.72 18.15 -31.25
CA SER A 9 10.68 19.05 -30.07
C SER A 9 9.42 18.93 -29.19
N GLY A 10 8.29 18.41 -29.68
CA GLY A 10 7.01 18.51 -28.94
C GLY A 10 6.89 17.51 -27.80
N LYS A 11 6.85 16.21 -28.11
CA LYS A 11 6.56 15.14 -27.13
C LYS A 11 7.63 14.99 -26.04
N ARG A 12 8.90 15.25 -26.35
CA ARG A 12 10.01 15.17 -25.38
C ARG A 12 9.93 16.30 -24.35
N LYS A 13 9.45 17.49 -24.73
CA LYS A 13 9.21 18.61 -23.82
C LYS A 13 8.12 18.26 -22.80
N TYR A 14 6.96 17.75 -23.25
CA TYR A 14 5.87 17.37 -22.35
C TYR A 14 6.24 16.29 -21.32
N ILE A 15 7.03 15.28 -21.73
CA ILE A 15 7.52 14.24 -20.82
C ILE A 15 8.46 14.85 -19.77
N PHE A 16 9.38 15.72 -20.19
CA PHE A 16 10.33 16.37 -19.29
C PHE A 16 9.62 17.30 -18.29
N THR A 17 8.62 18.06 -18.77
CA THR A 17 7.80 18.93 -17.92
C THR A 17 7.00 18.12 -16.90
N PHE A 18 6.41 16.98 -17.30
CA PHE A 18 5.66 16.12 -16.39
C PHE A 18 6.55 15.46 -15.32
N VAL A 19 7.74 15.00 -15.71
CA VAL A 19 8.73 14.43 -14.76
C VAL A 19 9.21 15.50 -13.78
N MET A 20 9.51 16.71 -14.25
CA MET A 20 9.90 17.83 -13.37
C MET A 20 8.76 18.24 -12.42
N LEU A 21 7.52 18.31 -12.89
CA LEU A 21 6.36 18.64 -12.07
C LEU A 21 6.11 17.59 -10.98
N SER A 22 6.30 16.31 -11.31
CA SER A 22 6.24 15.20 -10.35
C SER A 22 7.35 15.28 -9.31
N LEU A 23 8.58 15.54 -9.74
CA LEU A 23 9.72 15.67 -8.83
C LEU A 23 9.48 16.82 -7.85
N ILE A 24 8.97 17.95 -8.34
CA ILE A 24 8.57 19.10 -7.53
C ILE A 24 7.46 18.70 -6.55
N PHE A 25 6.44 17.96 -6.98
CA PHE A 25 5.36 17.51 -6.09
C PHE A 25 5.85 16.58 -4.97
N VAL A 26 6.73 15.63 -5.28
CA VAL A 26 7.33 14.73 -4.29
C VAL A 26 8.20 15.51 -3.29
N ILE A 27 8.98 16.48 -3.77
CA ILE A 27 9.79 17.36 -2.93
C ILE A 27 8.89 18.24 -2.04
N CYS A 28 7.84 18.85 -2.57
CA CYS A 28 6.88 19.64 -1.80
C CYS A 28 6.14 18.80 -0.75
N ALA A 29 5.76 17.56 -1.08
CA ALA A 29 5.16 16.63 -0.13
C ALA A 29 6.14 16.25 0.99
N ALA A 30 7.43 16.09 0.69
CA ALA A 30 8.48 15.85 1.68
C ALA A 30 8.59 16.98 2.68
N PHE A 31 8.78 18.20 2.19
CA PHE A 31 8.87 19.38 3.02
C PHE A 31 7.59 19.59 3.86
N SER A 32 6.41 19.38 3.27
CA SER A 32 5.13 19.51 3.98
C SER A 32 4.98 18.48 5.12
N THR A 33 5.54 17.27 4.97
CA THR A 33 5.50 16.27 6.04
C THR A 33 6.50 16.56 7.14
N GLU A 34 7.69 17.07 6.80
CA GLU A 34 8.76 17.40 7.75
C GLU A 34 8.32 18.53 8.70
N ASP A 35 7.71 19.59 8.16
CA ASP A 35 7.17 20.71 8.95
C ASP A 35 6.10 20.26 9.96
N LYS A 36 5.26 19.27 9.58
CA LYS A 36 4.23 18.74 10.46
C LYS A 36 4.83 17.95 11.62
N TYR A 37 5.86 17.13 11.36
CA TYR A 37 6.53 16.38 12.42
C TYR A 37 7.22 17.31 13.41
N ASP A 38 7.94 18.32 12.93
CA ASP A 38 8.62 19.29 13.78
C ASP A 38 7.64 20.03 14.71
N PHE A 39 6.50 20.48 14.16
CA PHE A 39 5.44 21.10 14.95
C PHE A 39 4.87 20.17 16.03
N ASP A 40 4.61 18.90 15.70
CA ASP A 40 4.07 17.92 16.66
C ASP A 40 5.10 17.61 17.78
N PHE A 41 6.40 17.58 17.48
CA PHE A 41 7.45 17.45 18.49
C PHE A 41 7.54 18.68 19.41
N ALA A 42 7.52 19.90 18.86
CA ALA A 42 7.50 21.12 19.65
C ALA A 42 6.26 21.20 20.57
N LYS A 43 5.09 20.82 20.04
CA LYS A 43 3.84 20.74 20.81
C LYS A 43 3.94 19.74 21.96
N ARG A 44 4.59 18.59 21.75
CA ARG A 44 4.83 17.58 22.79
C ARG A 44 5.66 18.15 23.95
N GLU A 45 6.74 18.87 23.69
CA GLU A 45 7.54 19.48 24.75
C GLU A 45 6.72 20.43 25.63
N VAL A 46 5.80 21.20 25.03
CA VAL A 46 4.88 22.08 25.76
C VAL A 46 3.92 21.27 26.64
N LEU A 47 3.38 20.14 26.14
CA LEU A 47 2.54 19.24 26.93
C LEU A 47 3.30 18.63 28.11
N LEU A 48 4.56 18.24 27.92
CA LEU A 48 5.39 17.70 29.01
C LEU A 48 5.69 18.75 30.07
N ARG A 49 5.98 20.00 29.67
CA ARG A 49 6.10 21.12 30.62
C ARG A 49 4.82 21.35 31.41
N ARG A 50 3.65 21.21 30.77
CA ARG A 50 2.35 21.31 31.44
C ARG A 50 2.15 20.22 32.50
N ILE A 51 2.60 18.99 32.25
CA ILE A 51 2.56 17.91 33.24
C ILE A 51 3.40 18.30 34.46
N GLY A 52 4.64 18.77 34.26
CA GLY A 52 5.47 19.24 35.38
C GLY A 52 4.80 20.37 36.17
N HIS A 53 4.21 21.34 35.47
CA HIS A 53 3.56 22.49 36.10
C HIS A 53 2.38 22.08 36.97
N GLU A 54 1.48 21.24 36.44
CA GLU A 54 0.30 20.79 37.19
C GLU A 54 0.69 19.89 38.36
N LEU A 55 1.78 19.13 38.24
CA LEU A 55 2.32 18.32 39.33
C LEU A 55 2.82 19.19 40.50
N LEU A 56 3.54 20.28 40.20
CA LEU A 56 3.95 21.26 41.21
C LEU A 56 2.73 21.87 41.91
N LEU A 57 1.72 22.30 41.15
CA LEU A 57 0.49 22.83 41.74
C LEU A 57 -0.21 21.84 42.67
N GLN A 58 -0.28 20.57 42.29
CA GLN A 58 -0.88 19.50 43.11
C GLN A 58 -0.06 19.22 44.38
N SER A 59 1.26 19.41 44.34
CA SER A 59 2.14 19.33 45.50
C SER A 59 2.03 20.52 46.46
N GLY A 60 1.29 21.57 46.08
CA GLY A 60 1.17 22.83 46.82
C GLY A 60 2.24 23.87 46.45
N ASP A 61 3.09 23.58 45.46
CA ASP A 61 4.15 24.47 45.01
C ASP A 61 3.68 25.31 43.82
N ARG A 62 3.59 26.62 44.03
CA ARG A 62 3.17 27.60 43.01
C ARG A 62 4.32 28.45 42.48
N THR A 63 5.49 28.33 43.08
CA THR A 63 6.63 29.23 42.88
C THR A 63 7.75 28.58 42.10
N SER A 64 7.99 27.29 42.33
CA SER A 64 9.07 26.57 41.67
C SER A 64 8.85 26.47 40.17
N ARG A 65 9.95 26.51 39.42
CA ARG A 65 9.90 26.37 37.97
C ARG A 65 10.04 24.90 37.56
N VAL A 66 9.36 24.57 36.47
CA VAL A 66 9.70 23.39 35.66
C VAL A 66 10.88 23.80 34.78
N LEU A 67 12.00 23.11 34.94
CA LEU A 67 13.20 23.35 34.14
C LEU A 67 12.97 22.95 32.68
N PRO A 68 13.80 23.40 31.73
CA PRO A 68 13.67 23.01 30.33
C PRO A 68 13.62 21.49 30.17
N VAL A 69 12.58 20.99 29.48
CA VAL A 69 12.45 19.57 29.16
C VAL A 69 13.63 19.17 28.28
N LYS A 70 14.33 18.10 28.66
CA LYS A 70 15.47 17.59 27.92
C LYS A 70 15.07 16.35 27.15
N LYS A 71 15.38 16.29 25.87
CA LYS A 71 15.28 15.08 25.07
C LYS A 71 16.54 14.24 25.31
N ILE A 72 16.40 13.10 25.98
CA ILE A 72 17.53 12.23 26.34
C ILE A 72 17.72 11.08 25.33
N ALA A 73 16.68 10.74 24.59
CA ALA A 73 16.72 9.82 23.45
C ALA A 73 15.65 10.21 22.40
N GLU A 74 15.62 9.54 21.26
CA GLU A 74 14.72 9.86 20.13
C GLU A 74 13.24 10.02 20.54
N ASN A 75 12.78 9.19 21.48
CA ASN A 75 11.40 9.19 22.01
C ASN A 75 11.36 9.24 23.53
N GLU A 76 12.42 9.73 24.18
CA GLU A 76 12.50 9.80 25.64
C GLU A 76 12.82 11.22 26.10
N TYR A 77 11.98 11.73 26.99
CA TYR A 77 12.02 13.10 27.48
C TYR A 77 12.12 13.10 28.99
N GLN A 78 12.87 14.05 29.53
CA GLN A 78 13.08 14.23 30.95
C GLN A 78 12.53 15.59 31.39
N ILE A 79 11.62 15.55 32.36
CA ILE A 79 11.12 16.70 33.10
C ILE A 79 11.92 16.80 34.40
N SER A 80 12.38 18.01 34.70
CA SER A 80 13.11 18.32 35.92
C SER A 80 12.55 19.58 36.56
N PHE A 81 12.81 19.73 37.86
CA PHE A 81 12.22 20.76 38.70
C PHE A 81 13.32 21.54 39.41
N GLU A 82 13.05 22.81 39.69
CA GLU A 82 13.99 23.68 40.42
C GLU A 82 14.19 23.24 41.87
N ASN A 83 13.12 22.79 42.53
CA ASN A 83 13.11 22.39 43.92
C ASN A 83 12.59 20.96 44.11
N GLU A 84 12.86 20.39 45.28
CA GLU A 84 12.32 19.09 45.70
C GLU A 84 10.80 19.11 45.81
N LEU A 85 10.15 18.05 45.34
CA LEU A 85 8.70 17.93 45.35
C LEU A 85 8.23 16.62 46.01
N THR A 86 6.96 16.61 46.40
CA THR A 86 6.20 15.42 46.81
C THR A 86 5.07 15.22 45.81
N PHE A 87 4.71 13.98 45.52
CA PHE A 87 3.61 13.71 44.60
C PHE A 87 2.80 12.48 45.04
N GLN A 88 1.56 12.43 44.55
CA GLN A 88 0.71 11.24 44.65
C GLN A 88 0.73 10.50 43.31
N PRO A 89 1.04 9.19 43.30
CA PRO A 89 1.02 8.35 42.11
C PRO A 89 -0.27 8.48 41.28
N ASP A 90 -1.43 8.48 41.93
CA ASP A 90 -2.75 8.62 41.30
C ASP A 90 -2.87 9.91 40.50
N SER A 91 -2.41 11.02 41.09
CA SER A 91 -2.48 12.33 40.47
C SER A 91 -1.57 12.40 39.25
N LEU A 92 -0.36 11.83 39.33
CA LEU A 92 0.58 11.76 38.21
C LEU A 92 0.03 10.91 37.06
N VAL A 93 -0.50 9.72 37.35
CA VAL A 93 -1.09 8.82 36.35
C VAL A 93 -2.26 9.51 35.64
N ASN A 94 -3.21 10.07 36.41
CA ASN A 94 -4.38 10.74 35.84
C ASN A 94 -4.01 11.99 35.05
N LEU A 95 -3.03 12.76 35.53
CA LEU A 95 -2.50 13.94 34.87
C LEU A 95 -1.88 13.59 33.52
N THR A 96 -0.98 12.60 33.49
CA THR A 96 -0.34 12.18 32.23
C THR A 96 -1.35 11.65 31.23
N LYS A 97 -2.27 10.76 31.65
CA LYS A 97 -3.34 10.23 30.77
C LYS A 97 -4.19 11.37 30.17
N ARG A 98 -4.59 12.34 30.99
CA ARG A 98 -5.40 13.49 30.55
C ARG A 98 -4.63 14.43 29.61
N VAL A 99 -3.38 14.74 29.91
CA VAL A 99 -2.59 15.71 29.12
C VAL A 99 -2.11 15.09 27.81
N LEU A 100 -1.64 13.85 27.86
CA LEU A 100 -1.11 13.13 26.69
C LEU A 100 -2.19 12.62 25.75
N ALA A 101 -3.45 12.49 26.19
CA ALA A 101 -4.58 12.22 25.28
C ALA A 101 -4.75 13.31 24.18
N LYS A 102 -4.13 14.48 24.34
CA LYS A 102 -4.12 15.56 23.34
C LYS A 102 -3.02 15.43 22.29
N ASP A 103 -2.09 14.49 22.47
CA ASP A 103 -1.00 14.20 21.54
C ASP A 103 -1.36 12.92 20.74
N PRO A 104 -1.61 13.02 19.43
CA PRO A 104 -1.97 11.87 18.59
C PRO A 104 -0.88 10.80 18.51
N LEU A 105 0.36 11.16 18.82
CA LEU A 105 1.53 10.29 18.77
C LEU A 105 1.86 9.69 20.16
N ALA A 106 1.09 10.00 21.21
CA ALA A 106 1.31 9.52 22.59
C ALA A 106 0.36 8.38 22.97
N ASN A 107 0.28 7.35 22.12
CA ASN A 107 -0.63 6.22 22.32
C ASN A 107 -0.13 5.24 23.39
N ASP A 108 1.17 4.92 23.37
CA ASP A 108 1.80 3.98 24.28
C ASP A 108 3.05 4.64 24.87
N TYR A 109 3.13 4.68 26.20
CA TYR A 109 4.23 5.34 26.89
C TYR A 109 4.50 4.74 28.27
N ILE A 110 5.74 4.91 28.72
CA ILE A 110 6.21 4.52 30.04
C ILE A 110 6.67 5.78 30.75
N VAL A 111 6.27 5.93 32.01
CA VAL A 111 6.71 7.02 32.88
C VAL A 111 7.55 6.43 34.00
N ASN A 112 8.76 6.92 34.15
CA ASN A 112 9.67 6.58 35.24
C ASN A 112 10.01 7.83 36.03
N VAL A 113 9.76 7.81 37.33
CA VAL A 113 10.20 8.83 38.28
C VAL A 113 11.47 8.32 38.93
N LEU A 114 12.58 9.03 38.72
CA LEU A 114 13.90 8.68 39.21
C LEU A 114 14.34 9.63 40.32
N ASN A 115 15.10 9.12 41.27
CA ASN A 115 15.79 9.96 42.25
C ASN A 115 16.99 10.66 41.60
N CYS A 116 17.18 11.96 41.87
CA CYS A 116 18.29 12.73 41.26
C CYS A 116 19.69 12.22 41.65
N ARG A 117 19.85 11.61 42.83
CA ARG A 117 21.18 11.28 43.39
C ARG A 117 21.78 9.99 42.84
N ASN A 118 20.95 8.95 42.68
CA ASN A 118 21.39 7.60 42.34
C ASN A 118 20.71 7.06 41.08
N SER A 119 19.86 7.86 40.43
CA SER A 119 19.07 7.46 39.26
C SER A 119 18.23 6.20 39.48
N SER A 120 17.91 5.86 40.74
CA SER A 120 17.04 4.72 41.04
C SER A 120 15.59 5.10 40.76
N ILE A 121 14.82 4.15 40.21
CA ILE A 121 13.40 4.34 39.93
C ILE A 121 12.64 4.37 41.26
N ALA A 122 12.13 5.54 41.63
CA ALA A 122 11.27 5.74 42.80
C ALA A 122 9.83 5.29 42.52
N TYR A 123 9.36 5.51 41.28
CA TYR A 123 8.03 5.11 40.84
C TYR A 123 8.01 4.92 39.33
N GLY A 124 7.16 4.03 38.81
CA GLY A 124 7.00 3.87 37.37
C GLY A 124 5.69 3.20 37.01
N TYR A 125 5.21 3.48 35.80
CA TYR A 125 4.00 2.88 35.24
C TYR A 125 4.03 2.93 33.71
N SER A 126 3.24 2.05 33.08
CA SER A 126 3.01 2.03 31.63
C SER A 126 1.54 2.31 31.32
N VAL A 127 1.31 2.98 30.20
CA VAL A 127 -0.03 3.18 29.64
C VAL A 127 0.01 2.77 28.18
N SER A 128 -1.00 2.00 27.77
CA SER A 128 -1.21 1.60 26.38
C SER A 128 -2.58 2.02 25.86
N LYS A 129 -2.67 2.25 24.55
CA LYS A 129 -3.93 2.54 23.84
C LYS A 129 -4.99 1.46 24.06
N SER A 130 -4.57 0.19 24.15
CA SER A 130 -5.48 -0.95 24.31
C SER A 130 -6.08 -1.03 25.72
N LYS A 131 -5.51 -0.29 26.70
CA LYS A 131 -5.73 -0.40 28.16
C LYS A 131 -5.48 -1.80 28.75
N LYS A 132 -5.19 -2.82 27.93
CA LYS A 132 -4.95 -4.20 28.39
C LYS A 132 -3.57 -4.37 29.01
N ASP A 133 -2.62 -3.53 28.60
CA ASP A 133 -1.21 -3.59 29.01
C ASP A 133 -0.80 -2.44 29.95
N ASP A 134 -1.80 -1.76 30.54
CA ASP A 134 -1.57 -0.71 31.54
C ASP A 134 -1.04 -1.35 32.84
N ILE A 135 0.20 -1.01 33.22
CA ILE A 135 0.79 -1.42 34.49
C ILE A 135 0.85 -0.21 35.38
N VAL A 136 -0.09 -0.09 36.32
CA VAL A 136 -0.14 0.98 37.32
C VAL A 136 -0.15 0.37 38.71
N ALA A 137 0.88 0.67 39.50
CA ALA A 137 1.03 0.19 40.87
C ALA A 137 1.08 1.35 41.88
N CYS A 138 1.07 1.02 43.17
CA CYS A 138 1.31 1.94 44.30
C CYS A 138 0.35 3.14 44.41
N LEU A 139 -0.87 3.00 43.88
CA LEU A 139 -1.94 3.97 44.05
C LEU A 139 -2.27 4.18 45.54
N GLY A 140 -2.63 5.42 45.90
CA GLY A 140 -2.90 5.88 47.27
C GLY A 140 -1.65 6.17 48.12
N ARG A 141 -0.43 5.91 47.64
CA ARG A 141 0.80 6.06 48.42
C ARG A 141 1.54 7.36 48.08
N LYS A 142 1.35 8.40 48.90
CA LYS A 142 2.08 9.66 48.77
C LYS A 142 3.59 9.44 48.89
N GLN A 143 4.35 9.97 47.93
CA GLN A 143 5.80 9.92 47.93
C GLN A 143 6.40 11.00 48.84
N LEU A 144 7.56 10.72 49.43
CA LEU A 144 8.28 11.66 50.28
C LEU A 144 8.73 12.88 49.47
N LYS A 145 9.03 13.99 50.16
CA LYS A 145 9.60 15.17 49.51
C LYS A 145 11.07 14.89 49.20
N ALA A 146 11.42 14.88 47.92
CA ALA A 146 12.79 14.65 47.46
C ALA A 146 13.02 15.23 46.07
N CYS A 147 14.27 15.20 45.61
CA CYS A 147 14.61 15.55 44.24
C CYS A 147 14.25 14.40 43.29
N TYR A 148 13.30 14.66 42.39
CA TYR A 148 12.82 13.71 41.38
C TYR A 148 13.03 14.21 39.96
N LEU A 149 13.34 13.28 39.06
CA LEU A 149 13.34 13.44 37.61
C LEU A 149 12.22 12.59 37.04
N ILE A 150 11.47 13.09 36.06
CA ILE A 150 10.41 12.31 35.40
C ILE A 150 10.82 12.05 33.96
N ASN A 151 11.17 10.81 33.67
CA ASN A 151 11.41 10.35 32.31
C ASN A 151 10.10 9.81 31.72
N ILE A 152 9.77 10.25 30.51
CA ILE A 152 8.62 9.76 29.74
C ILE A 152 9.15 9.24 28.42
N LYS A 153 9.00 7.94 28.21
CA LYS A 153 9.41 7.23 27.01
C LYS A 153 8.19 6.84 26.20
N PHE A 154 8.10 7.34 24.98
CA PHE A 154 7.04 7.02 24.03
C PHE A 154 7.47 5.82 23.19
N GLN A 155 6.53 4.92 22.93
CA GLN A 155 6.76 3.89 21.92
C GLN A 155 6.85 4.59 20.55
N PRO A 156 7.84 4.25 19.71
CA PRO A 156 7.87 4.75 18.35
C PRO A 156 6.60 4.26 17.66
N THR A 157 5.65 5.17 17.45
CA THR A 157 4.56 4.94 16.50
C THR A 157 5.27 4.78 15.16
N GLY A 158 5.32 3.56 14.63
CA GLY A 158 6.00 3.27 13.39
C GLY A 158 5.43 4.11 12.24
N LEU A 159 6.02 5.29 12.02
CA LEU A 159 5.89 6.05 10.79
C LEU A 159 6.81 5.44 9.73
N ASN A 160 6.78 4.11 9.63
CA ASN A 160 7.25 3.40 8.44
C ASN A 160 6.28 3.61 7.25
N THR A 161 5.15 4.29 7.47
CA THR A 161 4.23 4.71 6.40
C THR A 161 4.76 5.89 5.57
N THR A 162 5.58 6.79 6.09
CA THR A 162 6.13 7.90 5.29
C THR A 162 7.38 7.52 4.49
N LYS A 163 8.23 6.59 4.97
CA LYS A 163 9.25 5.97 4.09
C LYS A 163 8.62 5.08 3.01
N SER A 164 7.46 4.48 3.29
CA SER A 164 6.71 3.66 2.32
C SER A 164 6.12 4.47 1.18
N ILE A 165 5.65 5.71 1.41
CA ILE A 165 5.13 6.57 0.33
C ILE A 165 6.23 6.99 -0.66
N TYR A 166 7.46 7.26 -0.21
CA TYR A 166 8.60 7.47 -1.14
C TYR A 166 8.97 6.19 -1.89
N PHE A 167 8.86 5.04 -1.24
CA PHE A 167 9.17 3.74 -1.87
C PHE A 167 8.12 3.36 -2.93
N PHE A 168 6.83 3.53 -2.65
CA PHE A 168 5.73 3.20 -3.58
C PHE A 168 5.45 4.30 -4.61
N GLY A 169 5.64 5.57 -4.25
CA GLY A 169 5.55 6.71 -5.17
C GLY A 169 6.71 6.76 -6.16
N GLY A 170 7.92 6.46 -5.69
CA GLY A 170 9.12 6.32 -6.53
C GLY A 170 9.03 5.14 -7.51
N LEU A 171 8.54 3.97 -7.05
CA LEU A 171 8.33 2.82 -7.94
C LEU A 171 7.26 3.08 -9.01
N SER A 172 6.17 3.77 -8.66
CA SER A 172 5.12 4.11 -9.63
C SER A 172 5.62 5.08 -10.70
N PHE A 173 6.48 6.04 -10.34
CA PHE A 173 7.10 6.95 -11.30
C PHE A 173 8.18 6.27 -12.16
N LEU A 174 8.98 5.37 -11.60
CA LEU A 174 9.95 4.58 -12.36
C LEU A 174 9.28 3.60 -13.33
N ALA A 175 8.15 3.00 -12.93
CA ALA A 175 7.35 2.16 -13.82
C ALA A 175 6.74 2.96 -14.98
N LEU A 176 6.32 4.21 -14.74
CA LEU A 176 5.73 5.08 -15.77
C LEU A 176 6.79 5.67 -16.71
N ILE A 177 7.98 6.00 -16.19
CA ILE A 177 9.15 6.37 -17.00
C ILE A 177 9.64 5.16 -17.81
N GLY A 178 9.68 3.97 -17.19
CA GLY A 178 9.96 2.70 -17.86
C GLY A 178 8.97 2.43 -18.98
N PHE A 179 7.66 2.59 -18.75
CA PHE A 179 6.62 2.36 -19.77
C PHE A 179 6.63 3.39 -20.90
N VAL A 180 7.10 4.62 -20.66
CA VAL A 180 7.20 5.68 -21.69
C VAL A 180 8.52 5.59 -22.48
N LEU A 181 9.64 5.25 -21.83
CA LEU A 181 10.96 5.08 -22.48
C LEU A 181 11.14 3.70 -23.13
N LEU A 182 10.60 2.65 -22.51
CA LEU A 182 10.47 1.29 -23.05
C LEU A 182 9.09 1.08 -23.69
N ARG A 183 8.43 2.14 -24.20
CA ARG A 183 7.52 1.87 -25.31
C ARG A 183 8.39 1.26 -26.39
N PRO A 184 8.20 -0.02 -26.78
CA PRO A 184 8.84 -0.49 -27.99
C PRO A 184 8.47 0.53 -29.06
N LYS A 185 9.49 1.08 -29.74
CA LYS A 185 9.28 1.74 -31.01
C LYS A 185 8.57 0.69 -31.85
N SER A 186 7.24 0.72 -31.89
CA SER A 186 6.48 0.14 -32.98
C SER A 186 6.93 0.96 -34.17
N LEU A 187 7.95 0.41 -34.84
CA LEU A 187 8.45 0.84 -36.11
C LEU A 187 7.20 0.95 -36.98
N LYS A 188 6.78 2.19 -37.26
CA LYS A 188 6.01 2.46 -38.48
C LYS A 188 6.96 2.16 -39.63
N SER A 189 7.12 0.88 -39.94
CA SER A 189 7.63 0.43 -41.21
C SER A 189 6.46 0.59 -42.18
N ARG A 190 6.43 1.74 -42.86
CA ARG A 190 5.87 1.77 -44.20
C ARG A 190 6.86 0.98 -45.03
N LYS A 191 6.53 -0.24 -45.40
CA LYS A 191 7.10 -0.88 -46.59
C LYS A 191 6.23 -2.04 -47.04
N ASP A 192 6.07 -2.02 -48.35
CA ASP A 192 5.46 -3.02 -49.21
C ASP A 192 5.76 -4.45 -48.78
N LEU A 193 4.80 -5.33 -49.06
CA LEU A 193 4.88 -6.80 -49.02
C LEU A 193 6.23 -7.32 -49.55
N PRO A 194 6.74 -8.51 -49.12
CA PRO A 194 5.95 -9.67 -48.68
C PRO A 194 6.53 -10.45 -47.45
N GLU A 195 5.76 -11.48 -47.03
CA GLU A 195 6.19 -12.70 -46.30
C GLU A 195 6.09 -12.78 -44.74
N ASN A 196 4.97 -13.39 -44.31
CA ASN A 196 4.72 -14.36 -43.22
C ASN A 196 4.90 -14.04 -41.70
N GLN A 197 3.74 -14.02 -41.01
CA GLN A 197 3.40 -14.44 -39.61
C GLN A 197 4.00 -13.65 -38.42
N GLN A 198 3.19 -13.12 -37.49
CA GLN A 198 2.22 -13.86 -36.67
C GLN A 198 0.99 -13.01 -36.30
N THR A 199 -0.17 -13.44 -36.78
CA THR A 199 -1.50 -12.91 -36.47
C THR A 199 -2.15 -13.83 -35.44
N ASP A 200 -2.83 -13.30 -34.42
CA ASP A 200 -3.68 -14.06 -33.48
C ASP A 200 -4.98 -14.55 -34.16
N LEU A 201 -4.82 -15.20 -35.32
CA LEU A 201 -5.85 -15.85 -36.11
C LEU A 201 -5.62 -17.35 -36.00
N PHE A 202 -6.58 -18.08 -35.44
CA PHE A 202 -6.53 -19.53 -35.28
C PHE A 202 -7.46 -20.17 -36.30
N THR A 203 -6.92 -21.06 -37.12
CA THR A 203 -7.73 -21.90 -38.00
C THR A 203 -8.16 -23.15 -37.22
N LEU A 204 -9.46 -23.25 -36.96
CA LEU A 204 -10.10 -24.39 -36.32
C LEU A 204 -10.95 -25.05 -37.40
N GLY A 205 -10.51 -26.15 -38.02
CA GLY A 205 -11.24 -26.76 -39.14
C GLY A 205 -11.51 -25.75 -40.28
N SER A 206 -12.78 -25.56 -40.63
CA SER A 206 -13.24 -24.54 -41.60
C SER A 206 -13.49 -23.15 -40.99
N VAL A 207 -13.31 -23.01 -39.67
CA VAL A 207 -13.60 -21.81 -38.90
C VAL A 207 -12.33 -21.00 -38.63
N LEU A 208 -12.36 -19.72 -38.96
CA LEU A 208 -11.32 -18.77 -38.58
C LEU A 208 -11.73 -18.06 -37.29
N PHE A 209 -10.96 -18.28 -36.23
CA PHE A 209 -11.12 -17.59 -34.96
C PHE A 209 -10.15 -16.40 -34.87
N ASP A 210 -10.71 -15.20 -34.85
CA ASP A 210 -9.99 -13.95 -34.61
C ASP A 210 -10.08 -13.59 -33.13
N ALA A 211 -9.01 -13.90 -32.39
CA ALA A 211 -8.94 -13.67 -30.95
C ALA A 211 -8.91 -12.17 -30.62
N LYS A 212 -8.36 -11.33 -31.51
CA LYS A 212 -8.22 -9.89 -31.31
C LYS A 212 -9.56 -9.17 -31.46
N ASN A 213 -10.31 -9.52 -32.49
CA ASN A 213 -11.62 -8.94 -32.76
C ASN A 213 -12.76 -9.70 -32.07
N ARG A 214 -12.47 -10.85 -31.44
CA ARG A 214 -13.42 -11.75 -30.77
C ARG A 214 -14.51 -12.26 -31.72
N LYS A 215 -14.12 -12.74 -32.89
CA LYS A 215 -15.04 -13.19 -33.94
C LYS A 215 -14.71 -14.58 -34.45
N LEU A 216 -15.74 -15.34 -34.80
CA LEU A 216 -15.64 -16.54 -35.62
C LEU A 216 -16.09 -16.21 -37.04
N ILE A 217 -15.33 -16.63 -38.04
CA ILE A 217 -15.56 -16.36 -39.44
C ILE A 217 -15.64 -17.70 -40.18
N ILE A 218 -16.76 -17.96 -40.85
CA ILE A 218 -17.04 -19.18 -41.63
C ILE A 218 -17.87 -18.78 -42.84
N ASP A 219 -17.43 -19.07 -44.07
CA ASP A 219 -18.18 -18.84 -45.32
C ASP A 219 -18.92 -17.47 -45.35
N ASP A 220 -18.17 -16.38 -45.11
CA ASP A 220 -18.63 -14.97 -45.00
C ASP A 220 -19.60 -14.63 -43.85
N LYS A 221 -19.93 -15.59 -42.98
CA LYS A 221 -20.67 -15.32 -41.74
C LYS A 221 -19.71 -15.01 -40.60
N THR A 222 -19.98 -13.90 -39.92
CA THR A 222 -19.23 -13.49 -38.72
C THR A 222 -20.10 -13.65 -37.48
N ILE A 223 -19.57 -14.28 -36.44
CA ILE A 223 -20.24 -14.51 -35.17
C ILE A 223 -19.42 -13.86 -34.08
N ASP A 224 -20.03 -12.93 -33.36
CA ASP A 224 -19.38 -12.26 -32.25
C ASP A 224 -19.32 -13.16 -31.01
N LEU A 225 -18.17 -13.15 -30.36
CA LEU A 225 -17.92 -13.80 -29.07
C LEU A 225 -17.90 -12.75 -27.96
N THR A 226 -18.47 -13.11 -26.81
CA THR A 226 -18.25 -12.32 -25.59
C THR A 226 -16.78 -12.45 -25.15
N ALA A 227 -16.30 -11.51 -24.31
CA ALA A 227 -14.91 -11.54 -23.83
C ALA A 227 -14.54 -12.88 -23.18
N THR A 228 -15.42 -13.42 -22.35
CA THR A 228 -15.22 -14.72 -21.69
C THR A 228 -15.25 -15.89 -22.67
N GLU A 229 -16.17 -15.90 -23.64
CA GLU A 229 -16.22 -16.95 -24.67
C GLU A 229 -14.97 -16.95 -25.54
N SER A 230 -14.49 -15.78 -25.96
CA SER A 230 -13.26 -15.62 -26.74
C SER A 230 -12.05 -16.11 -25.97
N ARG A 231 -11.98 -15.84 -24.66
CA ARG A 231 -10.88 -16.28 -23.80
C ARG A 231 -10.87 -17.81 -23.63
N VAL A 232 -12.03 -18.39 -23.35
CA VAL A 232 -12.18 -19.86 -23.27
C VAL A 232 -11.77 -20.51 -24.58
N LEU A 233 -12.24 -19.99 -25.72
CA LEU A 233 -11.92 -20.54 -27.03
C LEU A 233 -10.45 -20.34 -27.38
N PHE A 234 -9.83 -19.22 -26.99
CA PHE A 234 -8.39 -18.99 -27.16
C PHE A 234 -7.55 -20.04 -26.44
N ILE A 235 -7.92 -20.41 -25.21
CA ILE A 235 -7.21 -21.46 -24.46
C ILE A 235 -7.29 -22.81 -25.20
N PHE A 236 -8.47 -23.16 -25.73
CA PHE A 236 -8.63 -24.37 -26.55
C PHE A 236 -7.92 -24.29 -27.90
N ALA A 237 -7.93 -23.14 -28.56
CA ALA A 237 -7.31 -22.92 -29.87
C ALA A 237 -5.77 -22.89 -29.79
N SER A 238 -5.21 -22.48 -28.65
CA SER A 238 -3.77 -22.51 -28.38
C SER A 238 -3.25 -23.92 -28.11
N SER A 239 -4.13 -24.82 -27.66
CA SER A 239 -3.84 -26.23 -27.32
C SER A 239 -4.87 -27.16 -27.98
N PRO A 240 -4.95 -27.21 -29.32
CA PRO A 240 -5.92 -28.05 -30.01
C PRO A 240 -5.63 -29.52 -29.75
N ASN A 241 -6.67 -30.33 -29.61
CA ASN A 241 -6.60 -31.77 -29.32
C ASN A 241 -5.93 -32.16 -27.98
N GLU A 242 -5.59 -31.20 -27.12
CA GLU A 242 -5.09 -31.46 -25.77
C GLU A 242 -6.21 -31.45 -24.72
N ILE A 243 -5.98 -32.19 -23.61
CA ILE A 243 -6.91 -32.22 -22.48
C ILE A 243 -6.58 -31.04 -21.57
N ILE A 244 -7.54 -30.14 -21.39
CA ILE A 244 -7.42 -28.99 -20.50
C ILE A 244 -8.21 -29.26 -19.23
N GLU A 245 -7.53 -29.22 -18.09
CA GLU A 245 -8.14 -29.47 -16.79
C GLU A 245 -9.19 -28.41 -16.43
N ARG A 246 -10.25 -28.86 -15.75
CA ARG A 246 -11.34 -27.96 -15.33
C ARG A 246 -10.84 -26.87 -14.37
N SER A 247 -9.95 -27.22 -13.45
CA SER A 247 -9.28 -26.30 -12.51
C SER A 247 -8.47 -25.24 -13.25
N ARG A 248 -7.71 -25.63 -14.27
CA ARG A 248 -6.91 -24.72 -15.11
C ARG A 248 -7.79 -23.73 -15.86
N LEU A 249 -8.85 -24.21 -16.51
CA LEU A 249 -9.82 -23.33 -17.17
C LEU A 249 -10.44 -22.35 -16.17
N GLN A 250 -10.80 -22.82 -14.98
CA GLN A 250 -11.36 -21.93 -13.96
C GLN A 250 -10.36 -20.85 -13.51
N LYS A 251 -9.11 -21.24 -13.28
CA LYS A 251 -8.05 -20.33 -12.90
C LYS A 251 -7.85 -19.23 -13.93
N GLU A 252 -7.62 -19.62 -15.19
CA GLU A 252 -7.28 -18.70 -16.28
C GLU A 252 -8.45 -17.79 -16.71
N ILE A 253 -9.70 -18.17 -16.40
CA ILE A 253 -10.88 -17.35 -16.74
C ILE A 253 -11.24 -16.36 -15.63
N TRP A 254 -11.12 -16.74 -14.34
CA TRP A 254 -11.66 -15.95 -13.23
C TRP A 254 -10.61 -15.29 -12.32
N GLU A 255 -9.41 -15.84 -12.16
CA GLU A 255 -8.42 -15.28 -11.21
C GLU A 255 -7.77 -13.98 -11.70
N ASP A 256 -7.59 -13.80 -13.01
CA ASP A 256 -6.91 -12.61 -13.55
C ASP A 256 -7.78 -11.34 -13.55
N ASP A 257 -9.11 -11.47 -13.49
CA ASP A 257 -10.03 -10.32 -13.62
C ASP A 257 -10.74 -9.95 -12.30
N GLY A 258 -10.45 -10.62 -11.19
CA GLY A 258 -11.04 -10.31 -9.87
C GLY A 258 -12.57 -10.42 -9.80
N VAL A 259 -13.20 -11.02 -10.82
CA VAL A 259 -14.66 -11.13 -10.90
C VAL A 259 -15.09 -12.46 -10.29
N ILE A 260 -15.57 -12.40 -9.04
CA ILE A 260 -16.28 -13.52 -8.41
C ILE A 260 -17.66 -13.62 -9.10
N VAL A 261 -17.74 -14.35 -10.22
CA VAL A 261 -19.02 -14.61 -10.91
C VAL A 261 -19.50 -16.01 -10.56
N GLY A 262 -20.68 -16.10 -9.93
CA GLY A 262 -21.39 -17.36 -9.66
C GLY A 262 -21.97 -18.07 -10.88
N ARG A 263 -21.35 -17.97 -12.08
CA ARG A 263 -21.80 -18.65 -13.31
C ARG A 263 -20.84 -19.80 -13.64
N SER A 264 -21.39 -20.98 -13.90
CA SER A 264 -20.58 -22.19 -14.12
C SER A 264 -19.82 -22.15 -15.45
N LEU A 265 -18.59 -22.68 -15.46
CA LEU A 265 -17.82 -22.97 -16.67
C LEU A 265 -18.63 -23.75 -17.71
N ASP A 266 -19.47 -24.68 -17.24
CA ASP A 266 -20.34 -25.50 -18.08
C ASP A 266 -21.29 -24.67 -18.95
N MET A 267 -21.79 -23.53 -18.46
CA MET A 267 -22.63 -22.62 -19.24
C MET A 267 -21.86 -22.04 -20.42
N PHE A 268 -20.60 -21.62 -20.22
CA PHE A 268 -19.77 -21.06 -21.28
C PHE A 268 -19.36 -22.13 -22.31
N ILE A 269 -19.01 -23.33 -21.84
CA ILE A 269 -18.76 -24.47 -22.73
C ILE A 269 -20.01 -24.80 -23.57
N SER A 270 -21.20 -24.78 -22.96
CA SER A 270 -22.46 -25.01 -23.69
C SER A 270 -22.72 -23.94 -24.76
N LYS A 271 -22.47 -22.66 -24.46
CA LYS A 271 -22.60 -21.57 -25.44
C LYS A 271 -21.60 -21.69 -26.58
N LEU A 272 -20.34 -22.02 -26.27
CA LEU A 272 -19.31 -22.22 -27.30
C LEU A 272 -19.64 -23.41 -28.19
N ARG A 273 -20.12 -24.53 -27.64
CA ARG A 273 -20.58 -25.67 -28.45
C ARG A 273 -21.62 -25.26 -29.48
N LYS A 274 -22.66 -24.52 -29.07
CA LYS A 274 -23.68 -24.02 -30.00
C LYS A 274 -23.13 -23.11 -31.10
N LYS A 275 -22.10 -22.33 -30.81
CA LYS A 275 -21.45 -21.45 -31.81
C LYS A 275 -20.50 -22.21 -32.73
N LEU A 276 -19.90 -23.31 -32.25
CA LEU A 276 -18.99 -24.16 -33.02
C LEU A 276 -19.69 -25.30 -33.77
N GLU A 277 -20.95 -25.61 -33.43
CA GLU A 277 -21.81 -26.61 -34.11
C GLU A 277 -21.98 -26.37 -35.62
N ILE A 278 -21.57 -25.20 -36.11
CA ILE A 278 -21.62 -24.81 -37.53
C ILE A 278 -20.63 -25.63 -38.36
N ASP A 279 -19.51 -26.06 -37.76
CA ASP A 279 -18.57 -26.98 -38.38
C ASP A 279 -18.65 -28.36 -37.69
N PRO A 280 -19.10 -29.42 -38.40
CA PRO A 280 -19.18 -30.77 -37.82
C PRO A 280 -17.83 -31.35 -37.41
N ASN A 281 -16.72 -30.77 -37.88
CA ASN A 281 -15.36 -31.21 -37.60
C ASN A 281 -14.77 -30.65 -36.30
N ILE A 282 -15.47 -29.73 -35.62
CA ILE A 282 -15.01 -29.08 -34.40
C ILE A 282 -15.95 -29.43 -33.24
N LYS A 283 -15.42 -30.10 -32.21
CA LYS A 283 -16.22 -30.48 -31.05
C LYS A 283 -15.45 -30.29 -29.76
N ILE A 284 -16.09 -29.65 -28.79
CA ILE A 284 -15.57 -29.63 -27.41
C ILE A 284 -16.12 -30.85 -26.68
N VAL A 285 -15.29 -31.86 -26.41
CA VAL A 285 -15.68 -33.09 -25.70
C VAL A 285 -15.36 -33.01 -24.21
N VAL A 286 -16.12 -33.72 -23.38
CA VAL A 286 -15.85 -33.86 -21.95
C VAL A 286 -15.07 -35.15 -21.71
N ILE A 287 -13.90 -35.03 -21.07
CA ILE A 287 -13.11 -36.17 -20.60
C ILE A 287 -13.41 -36.39 -19.12
N ARG A 288 -14.15 -37.47 -18.81
CA ARG A 288 -14.60 -37.78 -17.44
C ARG A 288 -13.43 -37.80 -16.45
N GLY A 289 -13.57 -37.05 -15.36
CA GLY A 289 -12.57 -36.98 -14.30
C GLY A 289 -11.33 -36.12 -14.59
N LYS A 290 -11.19 -35.54 -15.79
CA LYS A 290 -10.03 -34.71 -16.16
C LYS A 290 -10.40 -33.30 -16.59
N GLY A 291 -11.32 -33.12 -17.55
CA GLY A 291 -11.64 -31.80 -18.07
C GLY A 291 -12.29 -31.83 -19.45
N TYR A 292 -11.86 -30.91 -20.33
CA TYR A 292 -12.40 -30.76 -21.68
C TYR A 292 -11.28 -30.83 -22.72
N ARG A 293 -11.64 -31.22 -23.94
CA ARG A 293 -10.74 -31.20 -25.10
C ARG A 293 -11.47 -30.61 -26.30
N LEU A 294 -10.82 -29.73 -27.04
CA LEU A 294 -11.28 -29.30 -28.35
C LEU A 294 -10.73 -30.28 -29.38
N GLU A 295 -11.60 -31.07 -29.99
CA GLU A 295 -11.28 -31.96 -31.09
C GLU A 295 -11.50 -31.23 -32.41
N ILE A 296 -10.46 -31.25 -33.24
CA ILE A 296 -10.48 -30.70 -34.60
C ILE A 296 -10.10 -31.85 -35.53
N ASN A 297 -11.06 -32.36 -36.28
CA ASN A 297 -10.81 -33.36 -37.32
C ASN A 297 -10.54 -32.61 -38.64
N SER A 298 -9.42 -32.91 -39.30
CA SER A 298 -9.10 -32.37 -40.63
C SER A 298 -9.65 -33.28 -41.73
#